data_AF-A0A382V592-F1
#
_entry.id   AF-A0A382V592-F1
#
_cell.length_a   1.000
_cell.length_b   1.000
_cell.length_c   1.000
_cell.angle_alpha   90.00
_cell.angle_beta   90.00
_cell.angle_gamma   90.00
#
_symmetry.space_group_name_H-M   'P 1'
#
loop_
_entity.id
_entity.type
_entity.pdbx_description
1 polymer ?
#
loop_
_entity_poly.entity_id
_entity_poly.type
_entity_poly.pdbx_seq_one_letter_code
_entity_poly.pdbx_strand_id
1 'polypeptide(L)'
;MKKSTTFAIGIFIIFAMCSNKNTEEKKVLSLEDTESTTTTAVTEELAWTDVELILAQCIRDNGYEVADPTSPGELRKNVTPLFMGKTPEQQQELYAVIQKCADDNDIPLSATDTADPEQQAAILDAELEIAQCLRDKNLEVGDPTSETPLRDLLRP
;
A
#
# COMPACT_ATOMS: atom_id res chain seq x y z
N MET A 1 -31.76 61.94 -5.85
CA MET A 1 -30.37 62.10 -5.36
C MET A 1 -30.13 61.04 -4.30
N LYS A 2 -29.27 60.05 -4.60
CA LYS A 2 -28.02 59.71 -3.86
C LYS A 2 -28.28 58.91 -2.57
N LYS A 3 -27.66 57.76 -2.25
CA LYS A 3 -26.92 56.66 -2.90
C LYS A 3 -26.47 55.78 -1.70
N SER A 4 -26.33 54.45 -1.92
CA SER A 4 -25.35 53.58 -1.22
C SER A 4 -25.66 53.20 0.25
N THR A 5 -25.38 52.02 0.80
CA THR A 5 -24.54 50.88 0.35
C THR A 5 -24.98 49.66 1.16
N THR A 6 -25.45 48.58 0.54
CA THR A 6 -25.59 47.28 1.21
C THR A 6 -24.33 46.48 0.91
N PHE A 7 -23.53 46.22 1.94
CA PHE A 7 -22.25 45.53 1.85
C PHE A 7 -22.50 44.03 1.64
N ALA A 8 -21.94 43.51 0.55
CA ALA A 8 -21.90 42.10 0.22
C ALA A 8 -20.90 41.36 1.11
N ILE A 9 -21.23 40.14 1.57
CA ILE A 9 -20.22 39.12 1.85
C ILE A 9 -20.75 37.79 1.31
N GLY A 10 -20.13 37.34 0.22
CA GLY A 10 -20.42 36.08 -0.43
C GLY A 10 -19.88 34.89 0.36
N ILE A 11 -20.63 33.79 0.31
CA ILE A 11 -20.20 32.46 0.75
C ILE A 11 -19.05 32.01 -0.17
N PHE A 12 -17.87 31.86 0.41
CA PHE A 12 -16.70 31.30 -0.23
C PHE A 12 -16.76 29.78 -0.10
N ILE A 13 -17.10 29.08 -1.19
CA ILE A 13 -17.03 27.62 -1.26
C ILE A 13 -15.55 27.23 -1.39
N ILE A 14 -14.98 26.63 -0.36
CA ILE A 14 -13.63 26.07 -0.39
C ILE A 14 -13.74 24.63 -0.89
N PHE A 15 -13.64 24.44 -2.21
CA PHE A 15 -13.23 23.14 -2.76
C PHE A 15 -11.69 23.08 -2.68
N ALA A 16 -11.17 22.55 -1.57
CA ALA A 16 -9.77 22.15 -1.50
C ALA A 16 -9.65 20.73 -2.06
N MET A 17 -9.35 20.63 -3.36
CA MET A 17 -8.82 19.40 -3.93
C MET A 17 -7.40 19.20 -3.41
N CYS A 18 -7.11 18.06 -2.78
CA CYS A 18 -5.74 17.58 -2.58
C CYS A 18 -5.19 17.15 -3.94
N SER A 19 -4.83 18.13 -4.77
CA SER A 19 -3.98 17.92 -5.92
C SER A 19 -2.91 19.01 -5.86
N ASN A 20 -1.78 18.70 -5.23
CA ASN A 20 -0.66 19.61 -5.25
C ASN A 20 0.28 19.25 -6.40
N LYS A 21 0.12 20.03 -7.46
CA LYS A 21 1.06 20.20 -8.57
C LYS A 21 2.36 20.80 -8.02
N ASN A 22 3.44 20.04 -8.08
CA ASN A 22 4.79 20.58 -8.08
C ASN A 22 5.46 20.21 -9.40
N THR A 23 5.50 21.19 -10.32
CA THR A 23 6.34 21.16 -11.51
C THR A 23 7.70 21.72 -11.09
N GLU A 24 8.68 20.84 -10.95
CA GLU A 24 10.10 21.20 -11.09
C GLU A 24 10.68 20.20 -12.08
N GLU A 25 10.84 20.65 -13.32
CA GLU A 25 11.53 19.91 -14.37
C GLU A 25 13.01 19.81 -14.00
N LYS A 26 13.39 18.74 -13.28
CA LYS A 26 14.79 18.36 -13.17
C LYS A 26 15.25 17.80 -14.51
N LYS A 27 15.83 18.69 -15.31
CA LYS A 27 16.67 18.37 -16.48
C LYS A 27 17.76 17.39 -16.05
N VAL A 28 17.54 16.09 -16.31
CA VAL A 28 18.57 15.07 -16.16
C VAL A 28 19.63 15.27 -17.25
N LEU A 29 20.87 15.53 -16.84
CA LEU A 29 22.03 15.42 -17.71
C LEU A 29 22.25 13.93 -18.01
N SER A 30 22.24 13.57 -19.28
CA SER A 30 22.74 12.28 -19.76
C SER A 30 24.24 12.23 -19.47
N LEU A 31 24.66 11.32 -18.60
CA LEU A 31 26.07 10.93 -18.47
C LEU A 31 26.28 9.66 -19.28
N GLU A 32 27.26 9.76 -20.18
CA GLU A 32 27.74 8.74 -21.09
C GLU A 32 27.95 7.36 -20.45
N ASP A 33 27.64 6.35 -21.27
CA ASP A 33 27.91 4.93 -21.08
C ASP A 33 29.28 4.68 -20.45
N THR A 34 29.27 4.35 -19.17
CA THR A 34 30.40 3.68 -18.52
C THR A 34 29.92 2.28 -18.18
N GLU A 35 30.49 1.29 -18.88
CA GLU A 35 30.31 -0.14 -18.67
C GLU A 35 30.52 -0.50 -17.19
N SER A 36 29.45 -0.45 -16.41
CA SER A 36 29.40 -1.10 -15.10
C SER A 36 29.12 -2.56 -15.37
N THR A 37 30.18 -3.37 -15.28
CA THR A 37 30.10 -4.83 -15.17
C THR A 37 29.40 -5.14 -13.86
N THR A 38 28.08 -5.05 -13.86
CA THR A 38 27.25 -5.48 -12.74
C THR A 38 27.18 -6.99 -12.83
N THR A 39 27.99 -7.62 -11.99
CA THR A 39 27.91 -9.04 -11.63
C THR A 39 26.45 -9.46 -11.56
N THR A 40 26.04 -10.30 -12.51
CA THR A 40 24.73 -10.95 -12.51
C THR A 40 24.66 -11.85 -11.28
N ALA A 41 24.21 -11.30 -10.16
CA ALA A 41 23.52 -12.07 -9.15
C ALA A 41 22.21 -12.50 -9.82
N VAL A 42 22.19 -13.71 -10.37
CA VAL A 42 20.97 -14.40 -10.74
C VAL A 42 20.29 -14.78 -9.42
N THR A 43 19.66 -13.81 -8.78
CA THR A 43 18.43 -14.07 -8.05
C THR A 43 17.42 -14.31 -9.15
N GLU A 44 16.89 -15.53 -9.27
CA GLU A 44 15.66 -15.73 -10.04
C GLU A 44 14.60 -14.83 -9.38
N GLU A 45 14.41 -13.61 -9.92
CA GLU A 45 13.22 -12.84 -9.67
C GLU A 45 12.07 -13.72 -10.16
N LEU A 46 11.37 -14.38 -9.24
CA LEU A 46 10.13 -15.09 -9.55
C LEU A 46 9.28 -14.12 -10.38
N ALA A 47 8.89 -14.53 -11.59
CA ALA A 47 7.97 -13.72 -12.36
C ALA A 47 6.73 -13.48 -11.48
N TRP A 48 6.12 -12.30 -11.55
CA TRP A 48 4.91 -11.98 -10.77
C TRP A 48 3.81 -13.06 -10.87
N THR A 49 3.79 -13.79 -12.00
CA THR A 49 2.94 -14.96 -12.21
C THR A 49 3.24 -16.08 -11.23
N ASP A 50 4.51 -16.40 -10.99
CA ASP A 50 4.93 -17.53 -10.17
C ASP A 50 4.61 -17.25 -8.69
N VAL A 51 4.85 -16.02 -8.21
CA VAL A 51 4.53 -15.61 -6.84
C VAL A 51 3.03 -15.73 -6.55
N GLU A 52 2.18 -15.13 -7.40
CA GLU A 52 0.74 -15.15 -7.16
C GLU A 52 0.13 -16.55 -7.38
N LEU A 53 0.67 -17.36 -8.30
CA LEU A 53 0.23 -18.75 -8.49
C LEU A 53 0.61 -19.64 -7.29
N ILE A 54 1.83 -19.51 -6.76
CA ILE A 54 2.28 -20.22 -5.56
C ILE A 54 1.36 -19.90 -4.39
N LEU A 55 1.08 -18.61 -4.17
CA LEU A 55 0.21 -18.18 -3.07
C LEU A 55 -1.24 -18.65 -3.27
N ALA A 56 -1.78 -18.59 -4.50
CA ALA A 56 -3.10 -19.12 -4.83
C ALA A 56 -3.21 -20.62 -4.53
N GLN A 57 -2.18 -21.39 -4.92
CA GLN A 57 -2.13 -22.82 -4.68
C GLN A 57 -2.09 -23.14 -3.19
N CYS A 58 -1.23 -22.46 -2.41
CA CYS A 58 -1.15 -22.68 -0.97
C CYS A 58 -2.48 -22.36 -0.26
N ILE A 59 -3.18 -21.30 -0.68
CA ILE A 59 -4.50 -20.95 -0.15
C ILE A 59 -5.52 -22.08 -0.43
N ARG A 60 -5.48 -22.69 -1.62
CA ARG A 60 -6.30 -23.87 -1.95
C ARG A 60 -5.95 -25.10 -1.13
N ASP A 61 -4.65 -25.35 -0.90
CA ASP A 61 -4.20 -26.48 -0.08
C ASP A 61 -4.66 -26.36 1.38
N ASN A 62 -4.94 -25.14 1.84
CA ASN A 62 -5.55 -24.86 3.14
C ASN A 62 -7.09 -24.82 3.12
N GLY A 63 -7.73 -25.26 2.03
CA GLY A 63 -9.17 -25.48 1.94
C GLY A 63 -10.01 -24.29 1.49
N TYR A 64 -9.40 -23.23 0.95
CA TYR A 64 -10.12 -22.08 0.38
C TYR A 64 -10.19 -22.15 -1.14
N GLU A 65 -11.36 -21.90 -1.71
CA GLU A 65 -11.54 -21.88 -3.16
C GLU A 65 -11.10 -20.53 -3.74
N VAL A 66 -9.89 -20.45 -4.28
CA VAL A 66 -9.37 -19.27 -4.99
C VAL A 66 -8.97 -19.62 -6.42
N ALA A 67 -9.41 -18.79 -7.37
CA ALA A 67 -9.06 -18.92 -8.78
C ALA A 67 -7.61 -18.50 -9.02
N ASP A 68 -6.96 -19.13 -10.00
CA ASP A 68 -5.63 -18.74 -10.42
C ASP A 68 -5.62 -17.33 -11.00
N PRO A 69 -4.67 -16.47 -10.61
CA PRO A 69 -4.46 -15.17 -11.22
C PRO A 69 -3.99 -15.34 -12.66
N THR A 70 -4.57 -14.57 -13.57
CA THR A 70 -4.19 -14.51 -14.99
C THR A 70 -3.47 -13.22 -15.36
N SER A 71 -3.44 -12.27 -14.43
CA SER A 71 -2.84 -10.95 -14.58
C SER A 71 -2.26 -10.44 -13.25
N PRO A 72 -1.25 -9.55 -13.27
CA PRO A 72 -0.66 -8.99 -12.06
C PRO A 72 -1.70 -8.32 -11.14
N GLY A 73 -1.65 -8.63 -9.85
CA GLY A 73 -2.53 -8.12 -8.81
C GLY A 73 -3.92 -8.75 -8.79
N GLU A 74 -4.18 -9.77 -9.61
CA GLU A 74 -5.48 -10.42 -9.69
C GLU A 74 -5.74 -11.32 -8.48
N LEU A 75 -4.71 -11.92 -7.88
CA LEU A 75 -4.89 -12.76 -6.71
C LEU A 75 -5.60 -12.01 -5.57
N ARG A 76 -5.23 -10.74 -5.33
CA ARG A 76 -5.89 -9.91 -4.32
C ARG A 76 -7.39 -9.78 -4.57
N LYS A 77 -7.79 -9.67 -5.84
CA LYS A 77 -9.21 -9.59 -6.23
C LYS A 77 -9.90 -10.93 -6.02
N ASN A 78 -9.23 -12.04 -6.31
CA ASN A 78 -9.78 -13.38 -6.14
C ASN A 78 -9.94 -13.77 -4.66
N VAL A 79 -9.04 -13.30 -3.80
CA VAL A 79 -9.07 -13.58 -2.35
C VAL A 79 -10.05 -12.67 -1.60
N THR A 80 -10.27 -11.43 -2.04
CA THR A 80 -11.15 -10.46 -1.34
C THR A 80 -12.57 -11.01 -1.05
N PRO A 81 -13.27 -11.67 -2.00
CA PRO A 81 -14.57 -12.28 -1.75
C PRO A 81 -14.57 -13.33 -0.62
N LEU A 82 -13.44 -14.00 -0.37
CA LEU A 82 -13.34 -15.01 0.69
C LEU A 82 -13.53 -14.42 2.09
N PHE A 83 -13.30 -13.12 2.28
CA PHE A 83 -13.56 -12.44 3.56
C PHE A 83 -15.03 -12.06 3.77
N MET A 84 -15.85 -12.07 2.71
CA MET A 84 -17.24 -11.61 2.79
C MET A 84 -18.11 -12.58 3.59
N GLY A 85 -18.93 -12.03 4.49
CA GLY A 85 -19.85 -12.82 5.32
C GLY A 85 -19.19 -13.65 6.43
N LYS A 86 -17.88 -13.54 6.62
CA LYS A 86 -17.13 -14.16 7.72
C LYS A 86 -17.19 -13.31 9.00
N THR A 87 -17.16 -13.95 10.16
CA THR A 87 -16.97 -13.25 11.44
C THR A 87 -15.53 -12.71 11.54
N PRO A 88 -15.25 -11.75 12.45
CA PRO A 88 -13.89 -11.27 12.65
C PRO A 88 -12.86 -12.39 12.91
N GLU A 89 -13.22 -13.40 13.69
CA GLU A 89 -12.35 -14.54 13.99
C GLU A 89 -12.05 -15.36 12.72
N GLN A 90 -13.07 -15.61 11.90
CA GLN A 90 -12.91 -16.34 10.64
C GLN A 90 -12.12 -15.53 9.59
N GLN A 91 -12.21 -14.20 9.63
CA GLN A 91 -11.38 -13.33 8.80
C GLN A 91 -9.92 -13.39 9.26
N GLN A 92 -9.68 -13.39 10.57
CA GLN A 92 -8.34 -13.54 11.14
C GLN A 92 -7.73 -14.90 10.80
N GLU A 93 -8.51 -15.98 10.85
CA GLU A 93 -8.07 -17.33 10.42
C GLU A 93 -7.63 -17.34 8.95
N LEU A 94 -8.44 -16.77 8.04
CA LEU A 94 -8.08 -16.67 6.63
C LEU A 94 -6.82 -15.81 6.43
N TYR A 95 -6.70 -14.71 7.16
CA TYR A 95 -5.50 -13.87 7.10
C TYR A 95 -4.25 -14.62 7.58
N ALA A 96 -4.36 -15.38 8.67
CA ALA A 96 -3.27 -16.20 9.18
C ALA A 96 -2.84 -17.29 8.18
N VAL A 97 -3.79 -17.86 7.43
CA VAL A 97 -3.47 -18.78 6.33
C VAL A 97 -2.70 -18.09 5.21
N ILE A 98 -3.13 -16.90 4.78
CA ILE A 98 -2.42 -16.13 3.74
C ILE A 98 -1.01 -15.78 4.20
N GLN A 99 -0.87 -15.32 5.45
CA GLN A 99 0.43 -14.99 6.04
C GLN A 99 1.34 -16.22 6.08
N LYS A 100 0.83 -17.34 6.61
CA LYS A 100 1.57 -18.60 6.63
C LYS A 100 2.01 -19.03 5.23
N CYS A 101 1.12 -18.96 4.25
CA CYS A 101 1.46 -19.31 2.88
C CYS A 101 2.56 -18.44 2.29
N ALA A 102 2.59 -17.16 2.66
CA ALA A 102 3.65 -16.26 2.22
C ALA A 102 4.97 -16.56 2.93
N ASP A 103 4.94 -16.74 4.24
CA ASP A 103 6.11 -17.12 5.05
C ASP A 103 6.73 -18.45 4.59
N ASP A 104 5.90 -19.48 4.35
CA ASP A 104 6.34 -20.82 3.91
C ASP A 104 6.98 -20.81 2.51
N ASN A 105 6.79 -19.73 1.72
CA ASN A 105 7.29 -19.60 0.35
C ASN A 105 8.21 -18.37 0.17
N ASP A 106 8.69 -17.76 1.25
CA ASP A 106 9.53 -16.56 1.23
C ASP A 106 8.94 -15.39 0.39
N ILE A 107 7.61 -15.25 0.39
CA ILE A 107 6.89 -14.22 -0.35
C ILE A 107 6.65 -13.01 0.57
N PRO A 108 7.18 -11.82 0.25
CA PRO A 108 6.90 -10.61 1.02
C PRO A 108 5.45 -10.16 0.81
N LEU A 109 4.73 -9.89 1.90
CA LEU A 109 3.34 -9.39 1.85
C LEU A 109 3.25 -7.88 2.04
N SER A 110 4.30 -7.27 2.60
CA SER A 110 4.42 -5.84 2.81
C SER A 110 5.63 -5.28 2.07
N ALA A 111 5.50 -4.02 1.62
CA ALA A 111 6.62 -3.28 1.05
C ALA A 111 7.77 -3.10 2.05
N THR A 112 7.48 -3.17 3.36
CA THR A 112 8.49 -3.10 4.42
C THR A 112 9.40 -4.32 4.47
N ASP A 113 8.92 -5.49 4.01
CA ASP A 113 9.61 -6.78 4.19
C ASP A 113 10.88 -6.87 3.33
N THR A 114 10.92 -6.13 2.22
CA THR A 114 12.05 -6.06 1.29
C THR A 114 12.65 -4.67 1.16
N ALA A 115 12.18 -3.70 1.96
CA ALA A 115 12.65 -2.33 1.87
C ALA A 115 14.09 -2.19 2.38
N ASP A 116 14.92 -1.47 1.64
CA ASP A 116 16.20 -0.99 2.16
C ASP A 116 15.98 0.10 3.24
N PRO A 117 17.02 0.49 4.01
CA PRO A 117 16.85 1.47 5.10
C PRO A 117 16.31 2.84 4.65
N GLU A 118 16.61 3.29 3.42
CA GLU A 118 16.10 4.56 2.91
C GLU A 118 14.62 4.44 2.55
N GLN A 119 14.23 3.35 1.89
CA GLN A 119 12.84 3.03 1.58
C GLN A 119 12.01 2.83 2.85
N GLN A 120 12.56 2.16 3.85
CA GLN A 120 11.86 1.90 5.11
C GLN A 120 11.61 3.20 5.89
N ALA A 121 12.55 4.14 5.87
CA ALA A 121 12.34 5.48 6.41
C ALA A 121 11.24 6.25 5.65
N ALA A 122 11.26 6.20 4.30
CA ALA A 122 10.23 6.85 3.48
C ALA A 122 8.83 6.26 3.70
N ILE A 123 8.72 4.94 3.89
CA ILE A 123 7.47 4.27 4.24
C ILE A 123 6.98 4.77 5.60
N LEU A 124 7.85 4.78 6.62
CA LEU A 124 7.49 5.23 7.97
C LEU A 124 7.02 6.69 7.98
N ASP A 125 7.70 7.58 7.25
CA ASP A 125 7.29 8.98 7.12
C ASP A 125 5.89 9.11 6.51
N ALA A 126 5.60 8.35 5.44
CA ALA A 126 4.28 8.32 4.81
C ALA A 126 3.21 7.77 5.76
N GLU A 127 3.52 6.71 6.52
CA GLU A 127 2.60 6.16 7.52
C GLU A 127 2.29 7.15 8.64
N LEU A 128 3.29 7.88 9.13
CA LEU A 128 3.10 8.95 10.13
C LEU A 128 2.22 10.08 9.60
N GLU A 129 2.41 10.49 8.35
CA GLU A 129 1.57 11.49 7.69
C GLU A 129 0.10 11.03 7.61
N ILE A 130 -0.13 9.77 7.23
CA ILE A 130 -1.47 9.20 7.18
C ILE A 130 -2.08 9.13 8.58
N ALA A 131 -1.33 8.68 9.60
CA ALA A 131 -1.80 8.61 10.99
C ALA A 131 -2.22 9.99 11.52
N GLN A 132 -1.44 11.03 11.24
CA GLN A 132 -1.79 12.41 11.57
C GLN A 132 -3.09 12.84 10.85
N CYS A 133 -3.23 12.55 9.56
CA CYS A 133 -4.44 12.84 8.81
C CYS A 133 -5.70 12.15 9.39
N LEU A 134 -5.57 10.92 9.88
CA LEU A 134 -6.66 10.21 10.55
C LEU A 134 -7.03 10.88 11.88
N ARG A 135 -6.04 11.29 12.69
CA ARG A 135 -6.27 12.05 13.93
C ARG A 135 -6.96 13.40 13.67
N ASP A 136 -6.58 14.10 12.60
CA ASP A 136 -7.23 15.35 12.18
C ASP A 136 -8.71 15.15 11.80
N LYS A 137 -9.10 13.91 11.45
CA LYS A 137 -10.49 13.49 11.19
C LYS A 137 -11.18 12.90 12.42
N ASN A 138 -10.64 13.13 13.62
CA ASN A 138 -11.16 12.62 14.89
C ASN A 138 -11.15 11.09 15.01
N LEU A 139 -10.27 10.39 14.30
CA LEU A 139 -10.02 8.96 14.50
C LEU A 139 -8.87 8.80 15.50
N GLU A 140 -9.07 7.98 16.53
CA GLU A 140 -8.05 7.68 17.54
C GLU A 140 -7.10 6.61 16.99
N VAL A 141 -5.95 7.04 16.49
CA VAL A 141 -4.91 6.18 15.89
C VAL A 141 -3.57 6.55 16.52
N GLY A 142 -2.82 5.55 16.98
CA GLY A 142 -1.45 5.73 17.49
C GLY A 142 -0.47 6.07 16.37
N ASP A 143 0.74 6.48 16.74
CA ASP A 143 1.80 6.72 15.74
C ASP A 143 2.44 5.37 15.33
N PRO A 144 2.55 5.08 14.02
CA PRO A 144 3.23 3.89 13.53
C PRO A 144 4.74 3.93 13.80
N THR A 145 5.36 2.76 13.85
CA THR A 145 6.80 2.57 14.04
C THR A 145 7.32 1.50 13.07
N SER A 146 8.65 1.38 12.94
CA SER A 146 9.26 0.31 12.14
C SER A 146 8.82 -1.11 12.55
N GLU A 147 8.46 -1.31 13.82
CA GLU A 147 8.02 -2.59 14.37
C GLU A 147 6.48 -2.74 14.39
N THR A 148 5.75 -1.66 14.18
CA THR A 148 4.29 -1.63 14.28
C THR A 148 3.76 -0.69 13.19
N PRO A 149 3.59 -1.21 11.96
CA PRO A 149 3.14 -0.40 10.84
C PRO A 149 1.71 0.08 11.05
N LEU A 150 1.34 1.16 10.36
CA LEU A 150 0.02 1.77 10.50
C LEU A 150 -1.13 0.77 10.26
N ARG A 151 -0.93 -0.18 9.34
CA ARG A 151 -1.95 -1.21 9.06
C ARG A 151 -2.32 -2.04 10.29
N ASP A 152 -1.37 -2.32 11.17
CA ASP A 152 -1.62 -3.11 12.38
C ASP A 152 -2.38 -2.29 13.43
N LEU A 153 -2.13 -0.99 13.50
CA LEU A 153 -2.85 -0.05 14.38
C LEU A 153 -4.30 0.16 13.96
N LEU A 154 -4.62 -0.06 12.68
CA LEU A 154 -5.96 0.12 12.11
C LEU A 154 -6.77 -1.19 12.06
N ARG A 155 -6.22 -2.29 12.54
CA ARG A 155 -6.96 -3.55 12.63
C ARG A 155 -8.09 -3.41 13.66
N PRO A 156 -9.34 -3.80 13.32
CA PRO A 156 -10.49 -3.69 14.23
C PRO A 156 -10.41 -4.67 15.41
#